data_AF-A0A667Y327-F1
#
_entry.id   AF-A0A667Y327-F1
#
_cell.length_a   1.000
_cell.length_b   1.000
_cell.length_c   1.000
_cell.angle_alpha   90.00
_cell.angle_beta   90.00
_cell.angle_gamma   90.00
#
_symmetry.space_group_name_H-M   'P 1'
#
loop_
_entity.id
_entity.type
_entity.pdbx_description
1 polymer ?
#
loop_
_entity_poly.entity_id
_entity_poly.type
_entity_poly.pdbx_seq_one_letter_code
_entity_poly.pdbx_strand_id
1 'polypeptide(L)'
;LAKKVEEMEEQRQVQLKTLRDEKEQLQALIERQTAFIGELEQQLLRVSSNNTVLQHQQQELLETVNNLIHTISTTTAGGGDTPSTYMDCAAVFKSGNTESGVYVLTLPNSTLEVKAFCDMETEGGGWTILQKRFDGRVDFHRTWKEYKMVKAIKRKFSP
;
A
#
# COMPACT_ATOMS: atom_id res chain seq x y z
N LEU A 1 -41.16 -69.53 23.92
CA LEU A 1 -41.13 -68.66 22.72
C LEU A 1 -41.78 -67.31 23.00
N ALA A 2 -43.05 -67.26 23.41
CA ALA A 2 -43.79 -66.00 23.67
C ALA A 2 -43.05 -64.97 24.54
N LYS A 3 -42.53 -65.38 25.71
CA LYS A 3 -41.79 -64.48 26.61
C LYS A 3 -40.54 -63.83 25.97
N LYS A 4 -39.84 -64.55 25.09
CA LYS A 4 -38.66 -64.01 24.37
C LYS A 4 -39.06 -63.04 23.25
N VAL A 5 -40.25 -63.21 22.68
CA VAL A 5 -40.79 -62.31 21.65
C VAL A 5 -41.18 -60.98 22.28
N GLU A 6 -41.82 -61.03 23.45
CA GLU A 6 -42.21 -59.85 24.24
C GLU A 6 -40.98 -59.04 24.69
N GLU A 7 -39.93 -59.71 25.20
CA GLU A 7 -38.64 -59.07 25.53
C GLU A 7 -37.98 -58.40 24.32
N MET A 8 -38.03 -59.04 23.14
CA MET A 8 -37.50 -58.45 21.90
C MET A 8 -38.33 -57.25 21.43
N GLU A 9 -39.64 -57.27 21.61
CA GLU A 9 -40.51 -56.13 21.28
C GLU A 9 -40.27 -54.94 22.21
N GLU A 10 -40.10 -55.18 23.51
CA GLU A 10 -39.72 -54.14 24.47
C GLU A 10 -38.35 -53.54 24.12
N GLN A 11 -37.34 -54.37 23.84
CA GLN A 11 -36.03 -53.88 23.39
C GLN A 11 -36.13 -53.06 22.11
N ARG A 12 -36.91 -53.50 21.13
CA ARG A 12 -37.14 -52.77 19.89
C ARG A 12 -37.83 -51.42 20.13
N GLN A 13 -38.81 -51.37 21.04
CA GLN A 13 -39.48 -50.12 21.40
C GLN A 13 -38.53 -49.14 22.09
N VAL A 14 -37.69 -49.62 23.00
CA VAL A 14 -36.67 -48.79 23.66
C VAL A 14 -35.69 -48.23 22.62
N GLN A 15 -35.17 -49.07 21.72
CA GLN A 15 -34.26 -48.61 20.66
C GLN A 15 -34.90 -47.56 19.75
N LEU A 16 -36.15 -47.76 19.34
CA LEU A 16 -36.88 -46.79 18.52
C LEU A 16 -37.10 -45.46 19.25
N LYS A 17 -37.31 -45.50 20.57
CA LYS A 17 -37.43 -44.30 21.39
C LYS A 17 -36.10 -43.57 21.50
N THR A 18 -35.01 -44.29 21.79
CA THR A 18 -33.66 -43.70 21.81
C THR A 18 -33.29 -43.07 20.48
N LEU A 19 -33.53 -43.75 19.36
CA LEU A 19 -33.27 -43.21 18.03
C LEU A 19 -34.12 -41.97 17.71
N ARG A 20 -35.35 -41.90 18.22
CA ARG A 20 -36.20 -40.71 18.09
C ARG A 20 -35.61 -39.54 18.88
N ASP A 21 -35.21 -39.78 20.11
CA ASP A 21 -34.62 -38.76 20.98
C ASP A 21 -33.29 -38.24 20.40
N GLU A 22 -32.44 -39.13 19.87
CA GLU A 22 -31.20 -38.78 19.16
C GLU A 22 -31.48 -37.95 17.89
N LYS A 23 -32.52 -38.32 17.11
CA LYS A 23 -32.93 -37.54 15.94
C LYS A 23 -33.36 -36.13 16.34
N GLU A 24 -34.14 -35.98 17.40
CA GLU A 24 -34.58 -34.66 17.89
C GLU A 24 -33.40 -33.81 18.34
N GLN A 25 -32.42 -34.41 19.05
CA GLN A 25 -31.19 -33.73 19.43
C GLN A 25 -30.36 -33.27 18.22
N LEU A 26 -30.18 -34.14 17.23
CA LEU A 26 -29.48 -33.80 16.00
C LEU A 26 -30.19 -32.68 15.23
N GLN A 27 -31.52 -32.72 15.19
CA GLN A 27 -32.31 -31.70 14.51
C GLN A 27 -32.17 -30.32 15.18
N ALA A 28 -32.20 -30.27 16.52
CA ALA A 28 -31.94 -29.05 17.26
C ALA A 28 -30.52 -28.50 17.03
N LEU A 29 -29.53 -29.39 16.87
CA LEU A 29 -28.15 -28.99 16.59
C LEU A 29 -28.00 -28.39 15.19
N ILE A 30 -28.67 -28.96 14.19
CA ILE A 30 -28.70 -28.45 12.82
C ILE A 30 -29.36 -27.07 12.76
N GLU A 31 -30.48 -26.87 13.46
CA GLU A 31 -31.16 -25.57 13.53
C GLU A 31 -30.25 -24.51 14.15
N ARG A 32 -29.54 -24.86 15.23
CA ARG A 32 -28.58 -23.96 15.88
C ARG A 32 -27.39 -23.62 14.97
N GLN A 33 -26.85 -24.61 14.25
CA GLN A 33 -25.78 -24.37 13.29
C GLN A 33 -26.24 -23.48 12.14
N THR A 34 -27.47 -23.68 11.65
CA THR A 34 -28.04 -22.88 10.55
C THR A 34 -28.19 -21.41 10.96
N ALA A 35 -28.66 -21.14 12.19
CA ALA A 35 -28.73 -19.78 12.73
C ALA A 35 -27.34 -19.12 12.81
N PHE A 36 -26.32 -19.87 13.23
CA PHE A 36 -24.95 -19.36 13.32
C PHE A 36 -24.32 -19.06 11.96
N ILE A 37 -24.57 -19.91 10.95
CA ILE A 37 -24.13 -19.67 9.58
C ILE A 37 -24.75 -18.38 9.04
N GLY A 38 -26.06 -18.17 9.25
CA GLY A 38 -26.72 -16.93 8.82
C GLY A 38 -26.15 -15.67 9.50
N GLU A 39 -25.75 -15.77 10.77
CA GLU A 39 -25.10 -14.65 11.46
C GLU A 39 -23.68 -14.37 10.94
N LEU A 40 -22.90 -15.42 10.66
CA LEU A 40 -21.59 -15.28 10.01
C LEU A 40 -21.69 -14.67 8.61
N GLU A 41 -22.68 -15.10 7.81
CA GLU A 41 -22.96 -14.51 6.50
C GLU A 41 -23.29 -13.03 6.61
N GLN A 42 -24.12 -12.64 7.59
CA GLN A 42 -24.45 -11.24 7.84
C GLN A 42 -23.22 -10.43 8.27
N GLN A 43 -22.35 -10.98 9.12
CA GLN A 43 -21.09 -10.34 9.49
C GLN A 43 -20.17 -10.15 8.29
N LEU A 44 -20.06 -11.15 7.41
CA LEU A 44 -19.26 -11.06 6.20
C LEU A 44 -19.76 -9.96 5.25
N LEU A 45 -21.09 -9.82 5.11
CA LEU A 45 -21.69 -8.73 4.32
C LEU A 45 -21.38 -7.35 4.90
N ARG A 46 -21.42 -7.19 6.23
CA ARG A 46 -21.03 -5.93 6.90
C ARG A 46 -19.55 -5.61 6.71
N VAL A 47 -18.67 -6.61 6.86
CA VAL A 47 -17.23 -6.45 6.63
C VAL A 47 -16.93 -6.12 5.17
N SER A 48 -17.63 -6.77 4.23
CA SER A 48 -17.55 -6.47 2.80
C SER A 48 -17.97 -5.02 2.52
N SER A 49 -19.08 -4.55 3.09
CA SER A 49 -19.51 -3.15 2.97
C SER A 49 -18.52 -2.14 3.56
N ASN A 50 -17.80 -2.48 4.64
CA ASN A 50 -16.74 -1.61 5.16
C ASN A 50 -15.54 -1.56 4.20
N ASN A 51 -15.26 -2.68 3.52
CA ASN A 51 -14.23 -2.76 2.51
C ASN A 51 -14.62 -2.00 1.23
N THR A 52 -15.90 -1.98 0.83
CA THR A 52 -16.36 -1.20 -0.32
C THR A 52 -16.26 0.31 -0.10
N VAL A 53 -16.44 0.80 1.14
CA VAL A 53 -16.21 2.23 1.46
C VAL A 53 -14.74 2.61 1.25
N LEU A 54 -13.81 1.77 1.73
CA LEU A 54 -12.38 1.98 1.49
C LEU A 54 -12.03 1.87 0.00
N GLN A 55 -12.63 0.93 -0.73
CA GLN A 55 -12.47 0.82 -2.19
C GLN A 55 -13.02 2.05 -2.91
N HIS A 56 -14.15 2.60 -2.48
CA HIS A 56 -14.71 3.84 -3.03
C HIS A 56 -13.80 5.03 -2.74
N GLN A 57 -13.27 5.15 -1.52
CA GLN A 57 -12.27 6.16 -1.17
C GLN A 57 -11.01 6.03 -2.03
N GLN A 58 -10.55 4.81 -2.31
CA GLN A 58 -9.39 4.57 -3.16
C GLN A 58 -9.67 4.93 -4.64
N GLN A 59 -10.90 4.71 -5.12
CA GLN A 59 -11.32 5.09 -6.47
C GLN A 59 -11.41 6.61 -6.63
N GLU A 60 -12.01 7.30 -5.66
CA GLU A 60 -12.16 8.77 -5.65
C GLU A 60 -10.80 9.47 -5.54
N LEU A 61 -9.88 8.91 -4.75
CA LEU A 61 -8.49 9.39 -4.68
C LEU A 61 -7.77 9.25 -6.03
N LEU A 62 -7.97 8.14 -6.75
CA LEU A 62 -7.36 7.91 -8.06
C LEU A 62 -7.88 8.91 -9.11
N GLU A 63 -9.18 9.19 -9.12
CA GLU A 63 -9.75 10.22 -9.99
C GLU A 63 -9.22 11.61 -9.65
N THR A 64 -9.13 11.95 -8.38
CA THR A 64 -8.56 13.23 -7.92
C THR A 64 -7.10 13.37 -8.38
N VAL A 65 -6.29 12.32 -8.26
CA VAL A 65 -4.90 12.30 -8.75
C VAL A 65 -4.85 12.49 -10.27
N ASN A 66 -5.68 11.78 -11.04
CA ASN A 66 -5.71 11.91 -12.50
C ASN A 66 -6.15 13.32 -12.95
N ASN A 67 -7.12 13.92 -12.27
CA ASN A 67 -7.56 15.29 -12.51
C ASN A 67 -6.45 16.30 -12.18
N LEU A 68 -5.69 16.07 -11.10
CA LEU A 68 -4.54 16.90 -10.77
C LEU A 68 -3.43 16.78 -11.82
N ILE A 69 -3.13 15.57 -12.30
CA ILE A 69 -2.19 15.33 -13.40
C ILE A 69 -2.65 16.06 -14.68
N HIS A 70 -3.95 16.00 -15.02
CA HIS A 70 -4.49 16.71 -16.16
C HIS A 70 -4.42 18.23 -16.00
N THR A 71 -4.65 18.74 -14.78
CA THR A 71 -4.53 20.17 -14.46
C THR A 71 -3.09 20.64 -14.56
N ILE A 72 -2.12 19.84 -14.09
CA ILE A 72 -0.70 20.12 -14.26
C ILE A 72 -0.33 20.08 -15.75
N SER A 73 -0.81 19.09 -16.50
CA SER A 73 -0.52 18.96 -17.93
C SER A 73 -1.07 20.12 -18.77
N THR A 74 -2.24 20.65 -18.39
CA THR A 74 -2.89 21.80 -19.05
C THR A 74 -2.30 23.14 -18.60
N THR A 75 -1.82 23.26 -17.36
CA THR A 75 -1.11 24.45 -16.87
C THR A 75 0.35 24.53 -17.32
N THR A 76 0.96 23.41 -17.74
CA THR A 76 2.30 23.39 -18.36
C THR A 76 2.31 23.59 -19.89
N ALA A 77 1.16 23.80 -20.53
CA ALA A 77 1.07 24.12 -21.96
C ALA A 77 1.21 25.63 -22.26
N GLY A 78 1.98 26.34 -21.44
CA GLY A 78 2.17 27.79 -21.54
C GLY A 78 3.43 28.26 -20.83
N GLY A 79 4.60 27.77 -21.22
CA GLY A 79 5.88 28.35 -20.78
C GLY A 79 7.10 27.44 -20.92
N GLY A 80 7.74 27.46 -22.09
CA GLY A 80 9.17 27.17 -22.22
C GLY A 80 9.57 25.75 -22.59
N ASP A 81 9.32 25.36 -23.84
CA ASP A 81 10.13 24.35 -24.53
C ASP A 81 11.60 24.82 -24.60
N THR A 82 12.39 24.43 -23.61
CA THR A 82 13.80 24.04 -23.81
C THR A 82 14.08 22.89 -22.85
N PRO A 83 14.72 21.79 -23.28
CA PRO A 83 15.32 20.83 -22.36
C PRO A 83 16.48 21.53 -21.65
N SER A 84 16.15 22.31 -20.62
CA SER A 84 17.12 22.99 -19.76
C SER A 84 17.64 21.95 -18.79
N THR A 85 18.61 21.18 -19.29
CA THR A 85 19.42 20.26 -18.51
C THR A 85 20.21 21.07 -17.48
N TYR A 86 19.66 21.24 -16.28
CA TYR A 86 20.33 21.95 -15.19
C TYR A 86 21.48 21.12 -14.64
N MET A 87 22.69 21.69 -14.59
CA MET A 87 23.85 20.98 -14.03
C MET A 87 23.89 21.03 -12.49
N ASP A 88 23.39 22.12 -11.92
CA ASP A 88 23.37 22.39 -10.48
C ASP A 88 22.21 23.32 -10.11
N CYS A 89 21.98 23.47 -8.80
CA CYS A 89 20.93 24.36 -8.28
C CYS A 89 21.19 25.84 -8.58
N ALA A 90 22.42 26.24 -8.86
CA ALA A 90 22.71 27.62 -9.26
C ALA A 90 22.20 27.91 -10.68
N ALA A 91 22.30 26.94 -11.59
CA ALA A 91 21.71 27.02 -12.93
C ALA A 91 20.17 27.04 -12.87
N VAL A 92 19.58 26.25 -11.97
CA VAL A 92 18.13 26.27 -11.68
C VAL A 92 17.72 27.65 -11.17
N PHE A 93 18.45 28.21 -10.21
CA PHE A 93 18.14 29.54 -9.66
C PHE A 93 18.22 30.64 -10.71
N LYS A 94 19.25 30.61 -11.55
CA LYS A 94 19.44 31.56 -12.66
C LYS A 94 18.37 31.47 -13.75
N SER A 95 17.67 30.34 -13.88
CA SER A 95 16.55 30.22 -14.81
C SER A 95 15.24 30.79 -14.27
N GLY A 96 15.25 31.36 -13.05
CA GLY A 96 14.10 32.01 -12.43
C GLY A 96 13.36 31.14 -11.41
N ASN A 97 13.81 29.90 -11.19
CA ASN A 97 13.25 29.03 -10.16
C ASN A 97 13.80 29.44 -8.78
N THR A 98 12.96 30.07 -7.96
CA THR A 98 13.36 30.66 -6.68
C THR A 98 12.78 29.93 -5.46
N GLU A 99 12.02 28.85 -5.67
CA GLU A 99 11.44 28.05 -4.59
C GLU A 99 12.39 26.92 -4.17
N SER A 100 12.54 26.71 -2.87
CA SER A 100 13.33 25.58 -2.37
C SER A 100 12.61 24.25 -2.62
N GLY A 101 13.31 23.26 -3.14
CA GLY A 101 12.67 22.01 -3.55
C GLY A 101 13.61 20.96 -4.13
N VAL A 102 13.04 19.82 -4.53
CA VAL A 102 13.82 18.77 -5.20
C VAL A 102 13.79 18.99 -6.70
N TYR A 103 14.97 19.21 -7.29
CA TYR A 103 15.15 19.41 -8.72
C TYR A 103 15.91 18.24 -9.35
N VAL A 104 15.70 18.04 -10.65
CA VAL A 104 16.44 17.08 -11.46
C VAL A 104 17.66 17.78 -12.05
N LEU A 105 18.85 17.27 -11.72
CA LEU A 105 20.12 17.78 -12.19
C LEU A 105 20.80 16.72 -13.06
N THR A 106 21.49 17.15 -14.11
CA THR A 106 22.21 16.24 -15.00
C THR A 106 23.69 16.40 -14.79
N LEU A 107 24.36 15.27 -14.52
CA LEU A 107 25.79 15.30 -14.26
C LEU A 107 26.57 15.72 -15.51
N PRO A 108 27.64 16.52 -15.35
CA PRO A 108 28.53 16.84 -16.46
C PRO A 108 29.05 15.57 -17.14
N ASN A 109 29.09 15.59 -18.48
CA ASN A 109 29.57 14.48 -19.30
C ASN A 109 28.79 13.16 -19.10
N SER A 110 27.54 13.25 -18.67
CA SER A 110 26.66 12.10 -18.47
C SER A 110 25.23 12.44 -18.89
N THR A 111 24.48 11.42 -19.26
CA THR A 111 23.01 11.48 -19.34
C THR A 111 22.36 11.09 -18.00
N LEU A 112 23.17 10.91 -16.95
CA LEU A 112 22.69 10.54 -15.63
C LEU A 112 22.02 11.74 -14.96
N GLU A 113 20.73 11.59 -14.75
CA GLU A 113 19.92 12.50 -13.95
C GLU A 113 19.94 12.11 -12.47
N VAL A 114 20.13 13.10 -11.61
CA VAL A 114 20.07 12.97 -10.17
C VAL A 114 19.10 13.96 -9.58
N LYS A 115 18.20 13.47 -8.74
CA LYS A 115 17.41 14.31 -7.86
C LYS A 115 18.27 14.83 -6.71
N ALA A 116 18.29 16.14 -6.51
CA ALA A 116 18.94 16.83 -5.41
C ALA A 116 18.00 17.90 -4.84
N PHE A 117 18.13 18.18 -3.54
CA PHE A 117 17.41 19.29 -2.92
C PHE A 117 18.18 20.59 -3.18
N CYS A 118 17.51 21.59 -3.73
CA CYS A 118 18.01 22.93 -3.92
C CYS A 118 17.40 23.85 -2.86
N ASP A 119 18.27 24.54 -2.12
CA ASP A 119 17.87 25.64 -1.25
C ASP A 119 18.03 26.95 -2.03
N MET A 120 16.89 27.58 -2.32
CA MET A 120 16.79 28.79 -3.14
C MET A 120 16.55 30.06 -2.30
N GLU A 121 16.44 29.91 -0.99
CA GLU A 121 16.05 30.99 -0.08
C GLU A 121 17.23 31.44 0.80
N THR A 122 18.03 30.49 1.27
CA THR A 122 19.13 30.76 2.20
C THR A 122 20.29 31.46 1.49
N GLU A 123 20.79 32.55 2.06
CA GLU A 123 22.03 33.22 1.63
C GLU A 123 22.10 33.54 0.12
N GLY A 124 20.97 33.93 -0.48
CA GLY A 124 20.90 34.30 -1.89
C GLY A 124 20.60 33.15 -2.85
N GLY A 125 20.34 31.95 -2.34
CA GLY A 125 19.79 30.82 -3.11
C GLY A 125 20.77 30.14 -4.06
N GLY A 126 20.28 29.10 -4.74
CA GLY A 126 21.07 28.30 -5.69
C GLY A 126 21.95 27.22 -5.04
N TRP A 127 21.72 26.89 -3.77
CA TRP A 127 22.52 25.92 -3.04
C TRP A 127 22.09 24.49 -3.34
N THR A 128 23.00 23.70 -3.90
CA THR A 128 22.82 22.24 -4.00
C THR A 128 23.13 21.61 -2.65
N ILE A 129 22.14 20.96 -2.02
CA ILE A 129 22.34 20.32 -0.73
C ILE A 129 22.87 18.89 -0.92
N LEU A 130 24.13 18.65 -0.53
CA LEU A 130 24.76 17.33 -0.60
C LEU A 130 24.39 16.44 0.60
N GLN A 131 24.24 17.04 1.78
CA GLN A 131 23.92 16.33 3.02
C GLN A 131 23.29 17.31 4.01
N LYS A 132 22.18 16.92 4.65
CA LYS A 132 21.49 17.71 5.68
C LYS A 132 21.24 16.84 6.92
N ARG A 133 21.43 17.42 8.10
CA ARG A 133 21.03 16.85 9.40
C ARG A 133 19.99 17.75 10.03
N PHE A 134 18.99 17.15 10.67
CA PHE A 134 17.95 17.92 11.35
C PHE A 134 17.52 17.30 12.69
N ASP A 135 17.47 15.97 12.81
CA ASP A 135 16.93 15.31 14.01
C ASP A 135 17.83 14.21 14.61
N GLY A 136 19.00 13.96 14.03
CA GLY A 136 19.96 12.96 14.53
C GLY A 136 19.51 11.50 14.42
N ARG A 137 18.38 11.22 13.77
CA ARG A 137 17.81 9.85 13.68
C ARG A 137 18.54 8.94 12.69
N VAL A 138 19.35 9.52 11.81
CA VAL A 138 20.13 8.78 10.82
C VAL A 138 21.55 8.61 11.34
N ASP A 139 22.02 7.36 11.43
CA ASP A 139 23.41 7.05 11.76
C ASP A 139 24.34 7.33 10.56
N PHE A 140 25.50 7.91 10.87
CA PHE A 140 26.57 8.26 9.94
C PHE A 140 27.84 7.46 10.19
N HIS A 141 27.83 6.55 11.17
CA HIS A 141 28.91 5.59 11.35
C HIS A 141 28.81 4.44 10.34
N ARG A 142 28.94 4.81 9.05
CA ARG A 142 28.79 3.90 7.92
C ARG A 142 30.13 3.54 7.31
N THR A 143 30.21 2.35 6.75
CA THR A 143 31.36 1.89 5.98
C THR A 143 31.50 2.69 4.68
N TRP A 144 32.70 2.69 4.11
CA TRP A 144 32.97 3.34 2.83
C TRP A 144 32.07 2.83 1.68
N LYS A 145 31.77 1.53 1.69
CA LYS A 145 30.89 0.92 0.69
C LYS A 145 29.48 1.48 0.76
N GLU A 146 28.95 1.70 1.96
CA GLU A 146 27.61 2.25 2.17
C GLU A 146 27.54 3.71 1.70
N TYR A 147 28.55 4.53 1.98
CA TYR A 147 28.63 5.89 1.46
C TYR A 147 28.65 5.93 -0.07
N LYS A 148 29.41 5.03 -0.71
CA LYS A 148 29.52 4.96 -2.17
C LYS A 148 28.26 4.42 -2.86
N MET A 149 27.53 3.50 -2.23
CA MET A 149 26.37 2.85 -2.83
C MET A 149 25.12 3.74 -2.91
N VAL A 150 25.09 4.89 -2.22
CA VAL A 150 23.93 5.80 -2.22
C VAL A 150 23.53 6.27 -3.63
N LYS A 151 24.39 6.14 -4.65
CA LYS A 151 24.00 6.20 -6.08
C LYS A 151 25.11 5.63 -6.99
N ALA A 152 25.39 4.33 -6.89
CA ALA A 152 26.32 3.67 -7.83
C ALA A 152 25.59 2.62 -8.69
N ILE A 153 25.01 3.06 -9.81
CA ILE A 153 24.76 2.14 -10.94
C ILE A 153 26.13 1.59 -11.32
N LYS A 154 26.29 0.26 -11.23
CA LYS A 154 27.54 -0.43 -11.56
C LYS A 154 27.94 -0.12 -13.02
N ARG A 155 28.91 0.77 -13.24
CA ARG A 155 29.64 0.81 -14.52
C ARG A 155 30.62 -0.36 -14.54
N LYS A 156 30.30 -1.38 -15.33
CA LYS A 156 31.25 -2.42 -15.73
C LYS A 156 32.14 -1.79 -16.82
N PHE A 157 33.35 -1.37 -16.46
CA PHE A 157 34.40 -1.19 -17.45
C PHE A 157 34.90 -2.60 -17.80
N SER A 158 34.69 -3.02 -19.04
CA SER A 158 35.38 -4.16 -19.64
C SER A 158 36.60 -3.62 -20.39
N PRO A 159 37.71 -4.38 -20.47
CA PRO A 159 38.99 -3.91 -21.03
C PRO A 159 38.89 -3.48 -22.49
#